data_AF-A0A1J9VLZ0-F1
#
_entry.id   AF-A0A1J9VLZ0-F1
#
_cell.length_a   1.000
_cell.length_b   1.000
_cell.length_c   1.000
_cell.angle_alpha   90.00
_cell.angle_beta   90.00
_cell.angle_gamma   90.00
#
_symmetry.space_group_name_H-M   'P 1'
#
loop_
_entity.id
_entity.type
_entity.pdbx_description
1 polymer ?
#
loop_
_entity_poly.entity_id
_entity_poly.type
_entity_poly.pdbx_seq_one_letter_code
_entity_poly.pdbx_strand_id
1 'polypeptide(L)'
;MTPIIYENVSQVAKRLKISPSTVKKYYLLIESYNCYAFKRDERERVIFGDYDLKLLQRLVELKSMPQVTLEDACKLLLEEEGLKAKDTDMTVITPESDDLKELLQELKSTVDIQQRQLQMQSEQITQLTSLLESQQKLLMDSNVIENKQIIDRDKAVITVMRELQEVKQMIAANNEKKWYQFWK
;
A
#
# COMPACT_ATOMS: atom_id res chain seq x y z
N MET A 1 -6.61 -5.70 31.33
CA MET A 1 -6.56 -4.82 30.14
C MET A 1 -7.94 -4.23 29.99
N THR A 2 -8.17 -2.98 30.40
CA THR A 2 -9.49 -2.35 30.25
C THR A 2 -9.71 -2.03 28.77
N PRO A 3 -10.84 -2.40 28.18
CA PRO A 3 -11.13 -2.06 26.79
C PRO A 3 -11.13 -0.53 26.65
N ILE A 4 -10.39 0.00 25.69
CA ILE A 4 -10.43 1.43 25.34
C ILE A 4 -11.77 1.65 24.62
N ILE A 5 -12.75 2.17 25.35
CA ILE A 5 -14.07 2.48 24.82
C ILE A 5 -14.02 3.90 24.26
N TYR A 6 -14.35 4.04 22.98
CA TYR A 6 -14.46 5.33 22.33
C TYR A 6 -15.92 5.80 22.36
N GLU A 7 -16.14 7.01 22.87
CA GLU A 7 -17.45 7.65 22.95
C GLU A 7 -17.62 8.74 21.89
N ASN A 8 -18.84 8.92 21.39
CA ASN A 8 -19.17 9.99 20.46
C ASN A 8 -19.57 11.29 21.19
N VAL A 9 -19.60 12.41 20.47
CA VAL A 9 -19.99 13.74 21.01
C VAL A 9 -21.32 13.71 21.79
N SER A 10 -22.30 12.92 21.35
CA SER A 10 -23.61 12.83 22.00
C SER A 10 -23.57 12.06 23.32
N GLN A 11 -22.73 11.03 23.40
CA GLN A 11 -22.49 10.25 24.62
C GLN A 11 -21.71 11.08 25.65
N VAL A 12 -20.64 11.75 25.20
CA VAL A 12 -19.85 12.66 26.04
C VAL A 12 -20.69 13.80 26.60
N ALA A 13 -21.55 14.41 25.77
CA ALA A 13 -22.47 15.46 26.19
C ALA A 13 -23.40 15.01 27.33
N LYS A 14 -23.96 13.80 27.22
CA LYS A 14 -24.81 13.20 28.27
C LYS A 14 -24.02 12.92 29.54
N ARG A 15 -22.81 12.38 29.42
CA ARG A 15 -21.94 12.03 30.54
C ARG A 15 -21.49 13.25 31.34
N LEU A 16 -21.11 14.32 30.64
CA LEU A 16 -20.67 15.59 31.22
C LEU A 16 -21.83 16.55 31.55
N LYS A 17 -23.08 16.16 31.30
CA LYS A 17 -24.29 16.97 31.49
C LYS A 17 -24.21 18.37 30.83
N ILE A 18 -23.60 18.44 29.66
CA ILE A 18 -23.47 19.67 28.87
C ILE A 18 -24.11 19.50 27.50
N SER A 19 -24.46 20.62 26.85
CA SER A 19 -24.99 20.59 25.48
C SER A 19 -23.94 20.04 24.49
N PRO A 20 -24.35 19.23 23.48
CA PRO A 20 -23.45 18.79 22.41
C PRO A 20 -22.73 19.95 21.71
N SER A 21 -23.37 21.12 21.61
CA SER A 21 -22.76 22.34 21.06
C SER A 21 -21.61 22.86 21.93
N THR A 22 -21.68 22.67 23.24
CA THR A 22 -20.63 23.06 24.19
C THR A 22 -19.43 22.13 24.09
N VAL A 23 -19.66 20.81 24.01
CA VAL A 23 -18.59 19.83 23.73
C VAL A 23 -17.89 20.19 22.43
N LYS A 24 -18.67 20.53 21.40
CA LYS A 24 -18.15 20.96 20.10
C LYS A 24 -17.27 22.19 20.17
N LYS A 25 -17.72 23.20 20.92
CA LYS A 25 -16.93 24.40 21.16
C LYS A 25 -15.60 24.10 21.86
N TYR A 26 -15.60 23.15 22.79
CA TYR A 26 -14.42 22.86 23.61
C TYR A 26 -13.35 22.08 22.85
N TYR A 27 -13.72 21.00 22.16
CA TYR A 27 -12.71 20.25 21.40
C TYR A 27 -12.14 21.09 20.25
N LEU A 28 -12.94 21.93 19.59
CA LEU A 28 -12.45 22.85 18.55
C LEU A 28 -11.49 23.90 19.13
N LEU A 29 -11.76 24.40 20.32
CA LEU A 29 -10.88 25.36 21.00
C LEU A 29 -9.53 24.71 21.34
N ILE A 30 -9.55 23.48 21.86
CA ILE A 30 -8.32 22.71 22.14
C ILE A 30 -7.54 22.44 20.84
N GLU A 31 -8.21 22.03 19.75
CA GLU A 31 -7.57 21.84 18.44
C GLU A 31 -6.98 23.16 17.90
N SER A 32 -7.62 24.30 18.15
CA SER A 32 -7.14 25.61 17.68
C SER A 32 -5.83 26.06 18.30
N TYR A 33 -5.49 25.56 19.49
CA TYR A 33 -4.20 25.81 20.13
C TYR A 33 -3.08 24.91 19.59
N ASN A 34 -3.36 24.07 18.58
CA ASN A 34 -2.41 23.15 17.92
C ASN A 34 -1.64 22.21 18.86
N CYS A 35 -2.11 22.08 20.10
CA CYS A 35 -1.48 21.30 21.16
C CYS A 35 -2.03 19.87 21.24
N TYR A 36 -3.24 19.63 20.70
CA TYR A 36 -3.89 18.33 20.79
C TYR A 36 -4.88 18.12 19.65
N ALA A 37 -4.82 16.95 19.00
CA ALA A 37 -5.72 16.57 17.92
C ALA A 37 -6.58 15.37 18.34
N PHE A 38 -7.90 15.52 18.32
CA PHE A 38 -8.80 14.43 18.70
C PHE A 38 -8.88 13.37 17.61
N LYS A 39 -9.03 12.12 18.02
CA LYS A 39 -9.17 10.99 17.09
C LYS A 39 -10.49 11.10 16.33
N ARG A 40 -10.48 10.68 15.06
CA ARG A 40 -11.67 10.63 14.19
C ARG A 40 -11.98 9.20 13.76
N ASP A 41 -13.26 8.92 13.62
CA ASP A 41 -13.84 7.69 13.07
C ASP A 41 -13.69 7.64 11.53
N GLU A 42 -14.00 6.52 10.91
CA GLU A 42 -13.99 6.32 9.44
C GLU A 42 -14.88 7.31 8.69
N ARG A 43 -15.88 7.88 9.36
CA ARG A 43 -16.77 8.93 8.85
C ARG A 43 -16.33 10.35 9.20
N GLU A 44 -15.06 10.54 9.56
CA GLU A 44 -14.46 11.81 10.00
C GLU A 44 -15.11 12.47 11.23
N ARG A 45 -15.87 11.70 12.00
CA ARG A 45 -16.51 12.19 13.23
C ARG A 45 -15.55 12.05 14.40
N VAL A 46 -15.45 13.09 15.23
CA VAL A 46 -14.59 13.06 16.42
C VAL A 46 -15.09 12.02 17.42
N ILE A 47 -14.16 11.19 17.90
CA ILE A 47 -14.36 10.16 18.92
C ILE A 47 -13.42 10.43 20.10
N PHE A 48 -13.93 10.24 21.31
CA PHE A 48 -13.23 10.57 22.55
C PHE A 48 -12.90 9.30 23.32
N GLY A 49 -11.65 9.13 23.74
CA GLY A 49 -11.24 8.11 24.68
C GLY A 49 -11.40 8.55 26.14
N ASP A 50 -10.99 7.69 27.07
CA ASP A 50 -11.05 7.98 28.51
C ASP A 50 -10.19 9.19 28.92
N TYR A 51 -9.08 9.43 28.24
CA TYR A 51 -8.23 10.60 28.48
C TYR A 51 -8.93 11.89 28.03
N ASP A 52 -9.49 11.90 26.83
CA ASP A 52 -10.24 13.05 26.29
C ASP A 52 -11.42 13.45 27.17
N LEU A 53 -12.09 12.46 27.75
CA LEU A 53 -13.17 12.66 28.69
C LEU A 53 -12.72 13.36 29.98
N LYS A 54 -11.58 12.94 30.54
CA LYS A 54 -10.99 13.61 31.71
C LYS A 54 -10.59 15.05 31.38
N LEU A 55 -10.02 15.25 30.19
CA LEU A 55 -9.62 16.56 29.68
C LEU A 55 -10.84 17.50 29.57
N LEU A 56 -11.90 17.06 28.90
CA LEU A 56 -13.12 17.83 28.76
C LEU A 56 -13.84 18.04 30.10
N GLN A 57 -13.80 17.06 31.00
CA GLN A 57 -14.35 17.19 32.34
C GLN A 57 -13.61 18.27 33.14
N ARG A 58 -12.28 18.25 33.12
CA ARG A 58 -11.45 19.25 33.78
C ARG A 58 -11.72 20.65 33.23
N LEU A 59 -11.89 20.78 31.92
CA LEU A 59 -12.24 22.06 31.29
C LEU A 59 -13.61 22.59 31.76
N VAL A 60 -14.59 21.70 31.95
CA VAL A 60 -15.92 22.05 32.49
C VAL A 60 -15.80 22.53 33.94
N GLU A 61 -14.98 21.85 34.76
CA GLU A 61 -14.71 22.23 36.15
C GLU A 61 -14.04 23.61 36.24
N LEU A 62 -13.01 23.87 35.43
CA LEU A 62 -12.31 25.15 35.40
C LEU A 62 -13.23 26.31 34.98
N LYS A 63 -14.13 26.07 34.02
CA LYS A 63 -15.15 27.07 33.64
C LYS A 63 -16.18 27.33 34.74
N SER A 64 -16.41 26.38 35.64
CA SER A 64 -17.34 26.56 36.75
C SER A 64 -16.82 27.55 37.81
N MET A 65 -15.53 27.94 37.75
CA MET A 65 -14.97 28.95 38.64
C MET A 65 -15.38 30.38 38.20
N PRO A 66 -15.78 31.25 39.13
CA PRO A 66 -16.17 32.62 38.80
C PRO A 66 -14.96 33.41 38.29
N GLN A 67 -15.17 34.21 37.22
CA GLN A 67 -14.19 35.12 36.57
C GLN A 67 -13.16 34.49 35.62
N VAL A 68 -13.28 33.20 35.22
CA VAL A 68 -12.37 32.60 34.24
C VAL A 68 -13.03 32.55 32.85
N THR A 69 -12.40 33.13 31.84
CA THR A 69 -12.87 33.00 30.45
C THR A 69 -12.60 31.58 29.94
N LEU A 70 -13.35 31.11 28.94
CA LEU A 70 -13.16 29.77 28.40
C LEU A 70 -11.73 29.55 27.86
N GLU A 71 -11.12 30.60 27.34
CA GLU A 71 -9.74 30.58 26.82
C GLU A 71 -8.72 30.46 27.94
N ASP A 72 -8.90 31.20 29.05
CA ASP A 72 -8.02 31.12 30.22
C ASP A 72 -8.12 29.75 30.90
N ALA A 73 -9.34 29.20 31.02
CA ALA A 73 -9.56 27.83 31.50
C ALA A 73 -8.85 26.79 30.61
N CYS A 74 -8.88 26.99 29.29
CA CYS A 74 -8.19 26.12 28.34
C CYS A 74 -6.67 26.22 28.49
N LYS A 75 -6.12 27.44 28.61
CA LYS A 75 -4.68 27.66 28.81
C LYS A 75 -4.21 27.01 30.11
N LEU A 76 -4.91 27.21 31.22
CA LEU A 76 -4.57 26.61 32.51
C LEU A 76 -4.57 25.08 32.45
N LEU A 77 -5.59 24.49 31.81
CA LEU A 77 -5.66 23.05 31.62
C LEU A 77 -4.51 22.50 30.77
N LEU A 78 -4.14 23.23 29.72
CA LEU A 78 -3.01 22.87 28.87
C LEU A 78 -1.67 22.99 29.63
N GLU A 79 -1.55 23.95 30.54
CA GLU A 79 -0.39 24.05 31.45
C GLU A 79 -0.36 22.91 32.48
N GLU A 80 -1.51 22.56 33.08
CA GLU A 80 -1.64 21.45 34.04
C GLU A 80 -1.26 20.10 33.39
N GLU A 81 -1.69 19.86 32.15
CA GLU A 81 -1.41 18.63 31.40
C GLU A 81 -0.04 18.64 30.69
N GLY A 82 0.76 19.71 30.85
CA GLY A 82 2.08 19.85 30.22
C GLY A 82 2.06 20.05 28.70
N LEU A 83 0.89 20.28 28.12
CA LEU A 83 0.65 20.55 26.70
C LEU A 83 0.82 22.04 26.43
N LYS A 84 2.02 22.59 26.65
CA LYS A 84 2.31 23.98 26.28
C LYS A 84 2.03 24.17 24.80
N ALA A 85 1.22 25.18 24.45
CA ALA A 85 1.13 25.66 23.08
C ALA A 85 2.57 25.95 22.65
N LYS A 86 3.06 25.20 21.65
CA LYS A 86 4.27 25.60 20.96
C LYS A 86 3.90 26.88 20.24
N ASP A 87 4.12 28.01 20.90
CA ASP A 87 4.41 29.24 20.19
C ASP A 87 5.38 28.85 19.08
N THR A 88 5.05 29.28 17.88
CA THR A 88 5.77 28.94 16.66
C THR A 88 7.08 29.72 16.64
N ASP A 89 7.90 29.50 17.66
CA ASP A 89 9.32 29.78 17.71
C ASP A 89 10.00 28.47 18.06
N MET A 90 10.90 28.09 17.16
CA MET A 90 11.69 26.89 17.15
C MET A 90 12.67 26.87 18.34
N THR A 91 12.17 26.77 19.56
CA THR A 91 12.99 26.49 20.74
C THR A 91 12.89 25.01 21.03
N VAL A 92 13.91 24.31 20.53
CA VAL A 92 14.27 22.95 20.94
C VAL A 92 14.40 22.97 22.46
N ILE A 93 13.37 22.50 23.16
CA ILE A 93 13.51 22.08 24.54
C ILE A 93 14.36 20.80 24.46
N THR A 94 15.64 20.92 24.76
CA THR A 94 16.53 19.80 25.04
C THR A 94 16.28 19.33 26.47
N PRO A 95 15.59 18.20 26.71
CA PRO A 95 15.91 17.38 27.87
C PRO A 95 17.19 16.61 27.53
N GLU A 96 18.22 16.79 28.35
CA GLU A 96 19.45 15.98 28.51
C GLU A 96 19.99 15.27 27.22
N SER A 97 21.05 15.88 26.68
CA SER A 97 21.51 15.83 25.30
C SER A 97 22.17 14.54 24.78
N ASP A 98 22.28 13.49 25.58
CA ASP A 98 23.02 12.28 25.19
C ASP A 98 22.09 11.15 24.72
N ASP A 99 21.01 10.83 25.47
CA ASP A 99 20.07 9.76 25.10
C ASP A 99 19.33 10.04 23.77
N LEU A 100 18.92 11.29 23.54
CA LEU A 100 18.23 11.66 22.29
C LEU A 100 19.17 11.62 21.09
N LYS A 101 20.46 11.88 21.32
CA LYS A 101 21.51 11.88 20.29
C LYS A 101 21.91 10.45 19.93
N GLU A 102 21.99 9.56 20.92
CA GLU A 102 22.17 8.13 20.69
C GLU A 102 20.99 7.55 19.90
N LEU A 103 19.75 7.87 20.28
CA LEU A 103 18.56 7.41 19.55
C LEU A 103 18.54 7.93 18.10
N LEU A 104 18.88 9.20 17.87
CA LEU A 104 19.00 9.75 16.51
C LEU A 104 20.10 9.07 15.70
N GLN A 105 21.21 8.70 16.34
CA GLN A 105 22.31 8.03 15.68
C GLN A 105 21.99 6.57 15.33
N GLU A 106 21.28 5.87 16.21
CA GLU A 106 20.74 4.53 15.95
C GLU A 106 19.66 4.55 14.86
N LEU A 107 18.81 5.57 14.85
CA LEU A 107 17.78 5.71 13.82
C LEU A 107 18.41 6.02 12.46
N LYS A 108 19.45 6.86 12.42
CA LYS A 108 20.24 7.11 11.21
C LYS A 108 20.92 5.85 10.70
N SER A 109 21.56 5.07 11.58
CA SER A 109 22.23 3.83 11.17
C SER A 109 21.22 2.80 10.65
N THR A 110 20.04 2.71 11.26
CA THR A 110 18.95 1.85 10.80
C THR A 110 18.46 2.26 9.42
N VAL A 111 18.25 3.56 9.18
CA VAL A 111 17.88 4.09 7.86
C VAL A 111 18.96 3.79 6.82
N ASP A 112 20.25 3.98 7.14
CA ASP A 112 21.36 3.67 6.24
C ASP A 112 21.43 2.18 5.88
N ILE A 113 21.15 1.29 6.84
CA ILE A 113 21.08 -0.17 6.62
C ILE A 113 19.90 -0.51 5.72
N GLN A 114 18.72 0.05 5.99
CA GLN A 114 17.53 -0.17 5.17
C GLN A 114 17.74 0.33 3.73
N GLN A 115 18.40 1.47 3.57
CA GLN A 115 18.69 2.02 2.25
C GLN A 115 19.65 1.14 1.45
N ARG A 116 20.69 0.58 2.09
CA ARG A 116 21.57 -0.42 1.46
C ARG A 116 20.83 -1.69 1.11
N GLN A 117 19.94 -2.17 1.99
CA GLN A 117 19.14 -3.36 1.72
C GLN A 117 18.20 -3.15 0.52
N LEU A 118 17.57 -1.98 0.40
CA LEU A 118 16.76 -1.62 -0.76
C LEU A 118 17.59 -1.54 -2.04
N GLN A 119 18.81 -0.99 -1.99
CA GLN A 119 19.72 -0.97 -3.14
C GLN A 119 20.10 -2.39 -3.58
N MET A 120 20.48 -3.26 -2.64
CA MET A 120 20.77 -4.67 -2.95
C MET A 120 19.56 -5.39 -3.55
N GLN A 121 18.36 -5.18 -3.01
CA GLN A 121 17.14 -5.75 -3.58
C GLN A 121 16.88 -5.24 -4.99
N SER A 122 17.08 -3.95 -5.24
CA SER A 122 16.95 -3.36 -6.58
C SER A 122 17.94 -3.97 -7.57
N GLU A 123 19.19 -4.20 -7.16
CA GLU A 123 20.21 -4.86 -7.98
C GLU A 123 19.83 -6.31 -8.28
N GLN A 124 19.36 -7.07 -7.27
CA GLN A 124 18.89 -8.45 -7.46
C GLN A 124 17.72 -8.52 -8.43
N ILE A 125 16.74 -7.61 -8.33
CA ILE A 125 15.62 -7.51 -9.26
C ILE A 125 16.12 -7.24 -10.67
N THR A 126 17.10 -6.35 -10.83
CA THR A 126 17.68 -6.02 -12.15
C THR A 126 18.38 -7.24 -12.77
N GLN A 127 19.13 -8.00 -11.96
CA GLN A 127 19.78 -9.22 -12.42
C GLN A 127 18.76 -10.30 -12.81
N LEU A 128 17.72 -10.52 -12.00
CA LEU A 128 16.65 -11.48 -12.32
C LEU A 128 15.88 -11.07 -13.59
N THR A 129 15.62 -9.78 -13.75
CA THR A 129 14.94 -9.24 -14.94
C THR A 129 15.76 -9.50 -16.20
N SER A 130 17.06 -9.18 -16.19
CA SER A 130 17.93 -9.44 -17.34
C SER A 130 18.08 -10.94 -17.65
N LEU A 131 18.12 -11.80 -16.63
CA LEU A 131 18.11 -13.25 -16.82
C LEU A 131 16.81 -13.73 -17.48
N LEU A 132 15.65 -13.25 -17.01
CA LEU A 132 14.36 -13.59 -17.60
C LEU A 132 14.24 -13.13 -19.06
N GLU A 133 14.67 -11.92 -19.37
CA GLU A 133 14.72 -11.42 -20.75
C GLU A 133 15.60 -12.29 -21.64
N SER A 134 16.77 -12.72 -21.13
CA SER A 134 17.67 -13.62 -21.86
C SER A 134 17.02 -14.99 -22.15
N GLN A 135 16.31 -15.57 -21.17
CA GLN A 135 15.60 -16.83 -21.33
C GLN A 135 14.44 -16.71 -22.31
N GLN A 136 13.67 -15.61 -22.23
CA GLN A 136 12.57 -15.35 -23.14
C GLN A 136 13.05 -15.24 -24.59
N LYS A 137 14.19 -14.57 -24.81
CA LYS A 137 14.82 -14.49 -26.14
C LYS A 137 15.23 -15.86 -26.68
N LEU A 138 15.88 -16.69 -25.86
CA LEU A 138 16.25 -18.05 -26.25
C LEU A 138 15.03 -18.92 -26.60
N LEU A 139 13.96 -18.84 -25.81
CA LEU A 139 12.72 -19.55 -26.08
C LEU A 139 12.06 -19.07 -27.38
N MET A 140 12.10 -17.76 -27.65
CA MET A 140 11.57 -17.20 -28.89
C MET A 140 12.37 -17.70 -30.10
N ASP A 141 13.70 -17.66 -30.02
CA ASP A 141 14.58 -18.16 -31.08
C ASP A 141 14.36 -19.67 -31.32
N SER A 142 14.23 -20.46 -30.24
CA SER A 142 13.93 -21.89 -30.32
C SER A 142 12.59 -22.17 -31.00
N ASN A 143 11.53 -21.45 -30.61
CA ASN A 143 10.21 -21.59 -31.23
C ASN A 143 10.21 -21.21 -32.71
N VAL A 144 10.98 -20.19 -33.11
CA VAL A 144 11.12 -19.82 -34.53
C VAL A 144 11.79 -20.95 -35.32
N ILE A 145 12.84 -21.56 -34.77
CA ILE A 145 13.53 -22.69 -35.40
C ILE A 145 12.60 -23.90 -35.50
N GLU A 146 11.89 -24.27 -34.44
CA GLU A 146 10.95 -25.38 -34.44
C GLU A 146 9.82 -25.17 -35.45
N ASN A 147 9.20 -23.98 -35.48
CA ASN A 147 8.15 -23.66 -36.44
C ASN A 147 8.67 -23.77 -37.88
N LYS A 148 9.88 -23.28 -38.15
CA LYS A 148 10.48 -23.42 -39.48
C LYS A 148 10.68 -24.89 -39.85
N GLN A 149 11.19 -25.70 -38.93
CA GLN A 149 11.35 -27.14 -39.16
C GLN A 149 10.01 -27.85 -39.39
N ILE A 150 8.96 -27.48 -38.66
CA ILE A 150 7.61 -28.02 -38.86
C ILE A 150 7.12 -27.68 -40.26
N ILE A 151 7.22 -26.41 -40.67
CA ILE A 151 6.82 -25.96 -42.01
C ILE A 151 7.59 -26.70 -43.10
N ASP A 152 8.90 -26.91 -42.92
CA ASP A 152 9.72 -27.62 -43.90
C ASP A 152 9.37 -29.12 -43.98
N ARG A 153 9.07 -29.76 -42.84
CA ARG A 153 8.55 -31.14 -42.82
C ARG A 153 7.19 -31.26 -43.49
N ASP A 154 6.27 -30.35 -43.21
CA ASP A 154 4.94 -30.33 -43.81
C ASP A 154 5.02 -30.19 -45.33
N LYS A 155 5.89 -29.30 -45.83
CA LYS A 155 6.15 -29.17 -47.27
C LYS A 155 6.68 -30.47 -47.88
N ALA A 156 7.63 -31.14 -47.21
CA ALA A 156 8.17 -32.41 -47.68
C ALA A 156 7.08 -33.49 -47.74
N VAL A 157 6.23 -33.58 -46.71
CA VAL A 157 5.11 -34.52 -46.66
C VAL A 157 4.11 -34.27 -47.79
N ILE A 158 3.71 -33.02 -48.01
CA ILE A 158 2.78 -32.66 -49.10
C ILE A 158 3.38 -33.01 -50.47
N THR A 159 4.68 -32.78 -50.65
CA THR A 159 5.38 -33.10 -51.91
C THR A 159 5.35 -34.61 -52.18
N VAL A 160 5.73 -35.43 -51.19
CA VAL A 160 5.69 -36.89 -51.30
C VAL A 160 4.27 -37.41 -51.53
N MET A 161 3.26 -36.84 -50.86
CA MET A 161 1.86 -37.20 -51.09
C MET A 161 1.42 -36.93 -52.53
N ARG A 162 1.84 -35.80 -53.12
CA ARG A 162 1.53 -35.45 -54.52
C ARG A 162 2.21 -36.43 -55.48
N GLU A 163 3.49 -36.71 -55.29
CA GLU A 163 4.23 -37.69 -56.09
C GLU A 163 3.59 -39.09 -56.02
N LEU A 164 3.20 -39.54 -54.82
CA LEU A 164 2.47 -40.81 -54.64
C LEU A 164 1.13 -40.81 -55.38
N GLN A 165 0.41 -39.70 -55.39
CA GLN A 165 -0.85 -39.57 -56.11
C GLN A 165 -0.63 -39.65 -57.63
N GLU A 166 0.39 -38.98 -58.16
CA GLU A 166 0.77 -39.04 -59.57
C GLU A 166 1.19 -40.45 -59.99
N VAL A 167 2.01 -41.13 -59.17
CA VAL A 167 2.41 -42.53 -59.42
C VAL A 167 1.19 -43.45 -59.43
N LYS A 168 0.25 -43.30 -58.49
CA LYS A 168 -1.01 -44.06 -58.48
C LYS A 168 -1.82 -43.83 -59.75
N GLN A 169 -1.93 -42.59 -60.22
CA GLN A 169 -2.63 -42.27 -61.47
C GLN A 169 -1.95 -42.91 -62.69
N MET A 170 -0.62 -42.85 -62.79
CA MET A 170 0.13 -43.49 -63.86
C MET A 170 -0.05 -45.01 -63.89
N ILE A 171 -0.03 -45.66 -62.72
CA ILE A 171 -0.24 -47.12 -62.61
C ILE A 171 -1.68 -47.48 -63.03
N ALA A 172 -2.67 -46.72 -62.57
CA ALA A 172 -4.08 -46.94 -62.96
C ALA A 172 -4.26 -46.80 -64.49
N ALA A 173 -3.74 -45.72 -65.08
CA ALA A 173 -3.82 -45.49 -66.52
C ALA A 173 -3.06 -46.54 -67.36
N ASN A 174 -1.97 -47.12 -66.83
CA ASN A 174 -1.24 -48.21 -67.48
C ASN A 174 -2.00 -49.54 -67.40
N ASN A 175 -2.62 -49.84 -66.25
CA ASN A 175 -3.40 -51.05 -66.06
C ASN A 175 -4.68 -51.05 -66.90
N GLU A 176 -5.34 -49.89 -67.07
CA GLU A 176 -6.52 -49.73 -67.94
C GLU A 176 -6.26 -50.10 -69.40
N LYS A 177 -5.02 -49.93 -69.90
CA LYS A 177 -4.67 -50.28 -71.29
C LYS A 177 -4.36 -51.76 -71.51
N LYS A 178 -4.07 -52.53 -70.44
CA LYS A 178 -3.60 -53.92 -70.54
C LYS A 178 -4.70 -54.96 -70.34
N TRP A 179 -5.74 -54.66 -69.55
CA TRP A 179 -6.77 -55.66 -69.26
C TRP A 179 -7.60 -56.04 -70.50
N TYR A 180 -7.89 -55.09 -71.41
CA TYR A 180 -8.55 -55.38 -72.68
C TYR A 180 -7.69 -56.18 -73.67
N GLN A 181 -6.35 -56.16 -73.53
CA GLN A 181 -5.45 -56.94 -74.38
C GLN A 181 -5.37 -58.40 -73.97
N PHE A 182 -5.72 -58.73 -72.72
CA PHE A 182 -5.74 -60.09 -72.19
C PHE A 182 -6.92 -60.93 -72.69
N TRP A 183 -7.96 -60.29 -73.24
CA TRP A 183 -9.17 -60.92 -73.76
C TRP A 183 -9.27 -60.87 -75.30
N LYS A 184 -8.17 -60.55 -75.99
CA LYS A 184 -8.02 -60.66 -77.45
C LYS A 184 -7.33 -61.96 -77.80
#